data_AF-A0A3M5JEZ2-F1
#
_entry.id   AF-A0A3M5JEZ2-F1
#
_cell.length_a   1.000
_cell.length_b   1.000
_cell.length_c   1.000
_cell.angle_alpha   90.00
_cell.angle_beta   90.00
_cell.angle_gamma   90.00
#
_symmetry.space_group_name_H-M   'P 1'
#
loop_
_entity.id
_entity.type
_entity.pdbx_description
1 polymer ?
#
loop_
_entity_poly.entity_id
_entity_poly.type
_entity_poly.pdbx_seq_one_letter_code
_entity_poly.pdbx_strand_id
1 'polypeptide(L)'
;MDTQSIDTNKVAHCTFELTGQPMSLLKCSNNESYEAFSGITGYTNNPAEVSNAKLGPLPPGRYYILNRESGGTLGWLRDPITDMVARTDRSDWFSLYRDDGEIDDRTIINNVVRQSFRLHPVGRSGFSEGCVTMTSGIGFEQLSVYLRNMEGDIIPGSGKKYFGILDVIDPRGGDVKPFVKALIKIIAVCVAAIFLARYLVGSGLVRSGLNTSFGDSVYTYLRDFFNVNGSENSETLVVFVVLGASLVFVAGSAFLLSKILSNIFQK
;
A
#
# COMPACT_ATOMS: atom_id res chain seq x y z
N MET A 1 12.99 7.97 6.14
CA MET A 1 13.39 7.20 7.33
C MET A 1 14.60 6.39 6.92
N ASP A 2 15.70 6.54 7.67
CA ASP A 2 16.98 5.91 7.37
C ASP A 2 16.81 4.41 7.22
N THR A 3 17.27 3.88 6.10
CA THR A 3 17.42 2.44 5.88
C THR A 3 18.67 1.99 6.64
N GLN A 4 18.64 2.06 7.98
CA GLN A 4 19.66 1.39 8.76
C GLN A 4 19.58 -0.10 8.43
N SER A 5 20.71 -0.67 8.00
CA SER A 5 20.81 -2.10 7.75
C SER A 5 20.40 -2.84 9.02
N ILE A 6 19.42 -3.74 8.91
CA ILE A 6 18.97 -4.55 10.04
C ILE A 6 20.15 -5.44 10.46
N ASP A 7 20.63 -5.30 11.70
CA ASP A 7 21.62 -6.22 12.26
C ASP A 7 20.92 -7.53 12.64
N THR A 8 21.02 -8.51 11.74
CA THR A 8 20.40 -9.82 11.89
C THR A 8 21.00 -10.67 13.00
N ASN A 9 22.12 -10.25 13.61
CA ASN A 9 22.66 -10.89 14.82
C ASN A 9 21.92 -10.43 16.08
N LYS A 10 21.36 -9.21 16.05
CA LYS A 10 20.66 -8.61 17.20
C LYS A 10 19.16 -8.85 17.15
N VAL A 11 18.54 -8.72 15.98
CA VAL A 11 17.09 -8.91 15.77
C VAL A 11 16.83 -9.76 14.55
N ALA A 12 15.80 -10.61 14.58
CA ALA A 12 15.42 -11.42 13.43
C ALA A 12 14.87 -10.52 12.30
N HIS A 13 15.14 -10.88 11.04
CA HIS A 13 14.47 -10.28 9.89
C HIS A 13 13.62 -11.34 9.21
N CYS A 14 12.33 -11.06 9.04
CA CYS A 14 11.39 -11.93 8.38
C CYS A 14 10.66 -11.20 7.26
N THR A 15 10.25 -11.93 6.23
CA THR A 15 9.47 -11.42 5.10
C THR A 15 8.23 -12.29 4.89
N PHE A 16 7.12 -11.66 4.52
CA PHE A 16 5.87 -12.34 4.20
C PHE A 16 5.18 -11.65 3.03
N GLU A 17 4.95 -12.39 1.94
CA GLU A 17 4.38 -11.84 0.71
C GLU A 17 2.88 -12.11 0.61
N LEU A 18 2.10 -11.10 0.23
CA LEU A 18 0.68 -11.22 -0.08
C LEU A 18 0.48 -11.71 -1.52
N THR A 19 0.61 -13.02 -1.71
CA THR A 19 0.62 -13.68 -3.03
C THR A 19 -0.75 -13.82 -3.70
N GLY A 20 -1.84 -13.56 -2.98
CA GLY A 20 -3.21 -13.87 -3.39
C GLY A 20 -3.56 -15.36 -3.40
N GLN A 21 -2.62 -16.24 -3.02
CA GLN A 21 -2.84 -17.68 -2.92
C GLN A 21 -3.29 -18.07 -1.50
N PRO A 22 -3.92 -19.25 -1.32
CA PRO A 22 -4.34 -19.71 0.01
C PRO A 22 -3.20 -19.76 1.04
N MET A 23 -1.97 -19.98 0.57
CA MET A 23 -0.76 -20.05 1.38
C MET A 23 0.35 -19.16 0.82
N SER A 24 1.22 -18.69 1.71
CA SER A 24 2.46 -17.99 1.42
C SER A 24 3.57 -18.51 2.36
N LEU A 25 4.78 -17.98 2.20
CA LEU A 25 5.92 -18.34 3.02
C LEU A 25 6.34 -17.17 3.91
N LEU A 26 6.36 -17.40 5.21
CA LEU A 26 7.06 -16.57 6.18
C LEU A 26 8.53 -17.02 6.18
N LYS A 27 9.41 -16.19 5.64
CA LYS A 27 10.86 -16.48 5.55
C LYS A 27 11.59 -15.66 6.59
N CYS A 28 12.52 -16.25 7.33
CA CYS A 28 13.26 -15.53 8.38
C CYS A 28 14.78 -15.68 8.20
N SER A 29 15.54 -14.80 8.85
CA SER A 29 17.01 -14.74 8.79
C SER A 29 17.73 -15.95 9.37
N ASN A 30 17.03 -16.90 9.99
CA ASN A 30 17.54 -18.22 10.35
C ASN A 30 17.63 -19.20 9.18
N ASN A 31 17.42 -18.73 7.93
CA ASN A 31 17.34 -19.53 6.71
C ASN A 31 16.19 -20.55 6.69
N GLU A 32 15.22 -20.42 7.61
CA GLU A 32 14.02 -21.24 7.61
C GLU A 32 12.86 -20.54 6.89
N SER A 33 11.94 -21.35 6.39
CA SER A 33 10.71 -20.88 5.74
C SER A 33 9.53 -21.66 6.30
N TYR A 34 8.49 -20.93 6.68
CA TYR A 34 7.30 -21.51 7.27
C TYR A 34 6.07 -21.20 6.45
N GLU A 35 5.23 -22.20 6.23
CA GLU A 35 3.93 -22.02 5.61
C GLU A 35 3.03 -21.17 6.51
N ALA A 36 2.55 -20.05 5.96
CA ALA A 36 1.69 -19.11 6.66
C ALA A 36 0.68 -18.44 5.73
N PHE A 37 -0.39 -17.89 6.30
CA PHE A 37 -1.40 -17.14 5.57
C PHE A 37 -1.89 -15.95 6.40
N SER A 38 -2.54 -14.99 5.76
CA SER A 38 -3.14 -13.83 6.40
C SER A 38 -4.49 -13.48 5.78
N GLY A 39 -5.48 -13.13 6.61
CA GLY A 39 -6.85 -12.88 6.16
C GLY A 39 -7.70 -14.15 6.11
N ILE A 40 -9.02 -13.98 6.10
CA ILE A 40 -9.96 -15.11 6.09
C ILE A 40 -10.16 -15.68 4.68
N THR A 41 -10.77 -16.87 4.58
CA THR A 41 -11.12 -17.50 3.30
C THR A 41 -11.84 -16.54 2.35
N GLY A 42 -11.36 -16.44 1.11
CA GLY A 42 -11.86 -15.51 0.09
C GLY A 42 -11.11 -14.17 0.03
N TYR A 43 -10.38 -13.82 1.09
CA TYR A 43 -9.56 -12.60 1.20
C TYR A 43 -8.08 -12.92 1.50
N THR A 44 -7.77 -14.20 1.69
CA THR A 44 -6.46 -14.70 2.11
C THR A 44 -5.33 -14.26 1.20
N ASN A 45 -4.29 -13.68 1.79
CA ASN A 45 -3.10 -13.15 1.15
C ASN A 45 -3.38 -12.21 -0.02
N ASN A 46 -4.59 -11.65 -0.16
CA ASN A 46 -4.94 -10.81 -1.29
C ASN A 46 -4.62 -9.35 -0.97
N PRO A 47 -3.58 -8.76 -1.59
CA PRO A 47 -3.18 -7.39 -1.30
C PRO A 47 -4.24 -6.35 -1.73
N ALA A 48 -5.22 -6.70 -2.58
CA ALA A 48 -6.34 -5.81 -2.92
C ALA A 48 -7.31 -5.60 -1.76
N GLU A 49 -7.33 -6.53 -0.80
CA GLU A 49 -8.36 -6.62 0.24
C GLU A 49 -7.91 -6.06 1.57
N VAL A 50 -6.74 -5.41 1.61
CA VAL A 50 -6.12 -4.86 2.84
C VAL A 50 -7.03 -3.84 3.55
N SER A 51 -7.86 -3.10 2.80
CA SER A 51 -8.83 -2.15 3.36
C SER A 51 -10.07 -2.80 3.97
N ASN A 52 -10.22 -4.13 3.90
CA ASN A 52 -11.33 -4.83 4.51
C ASN A 52 -11.06 -5.12 5.99
N ALA A 53 -11.69 -4.35 6.89
CA ALA A 53 -11.32 -4.22 8.29
C ALA A 53 -11.17 -5.54 9.06
N LYS A 54 -12.03 -6.53 8.79
CA LYS A 54 -12.09 -7.81 9.51
C LYS A 54 -11.70 -9.02 8.67
N LEU A 55 -11.71 -8.88 7.34
CA LEU A 55 -11.57 -10.01 6.43
C LEU A 55 -10.20 -10.01 5.73
N GLY A 56 -9.66 -8.81 5.48
CA GLY A 56 -8.46 -8.61 4.70
C GLY A 56 -7.17 -9.07 5.40
N PRO A 57 -6.11 -9.33 4.63
CA PRO A 57 -4.81 -9.70 5.18
C PRO A 57 -4.18 -8.57 5.99
N LEU A 58 -3.07 -8.88 6.65
CA LEU A 58 -2.18 -7.93 7.28
C LEU A 58 -1.74 -6.89 6.23
N PRO A 59 -1.87 -5.58 6.50
CA PRO A 59 -1.45 -4.56 5.55
C PRO A 59 0.04 -4.65 5.19
N PRO A 60 0.43 -4.33 3.95
CA PRO A 60 1.82 -4.17 3.58
C PRO A 60 2.52 -3.09 4.42
N GLY A 61 3.78 -3.35 4.74
CA GLY A 61 4.62 -2.47 5.55
C GLY A 61 5.55 -3.23 6.47
N ARG A 62 6.29 -2.47 7.26
CA ARG A 62 7.21 -2.98 8.27
C ARG A 62 6.51 -3.11 9.62
N TYR A 63 6.78 -4.21 10.31
CA TYR A 63 6.24 -4.50 11.63
C TYR A 63 7.35 -4.94 12.59
N TYR A 64 7.28 -4.48 13.83
CA TYR A 64 8.06 -5.01 14.93
C TYR A 64 7.39 -6.26 15.49
N ILE A 65 8.17 -7.28 15.80
CA ILE A 65 7.73 -8.53 16.44
C ILE A 65 8.07 -8.44 17.93
N LEU A 66 7.03 -8.38 18.77
CA LEU A 66 7.14 -8.26 20.23
C LEU A 66 6.49 -9.46 20.92
N ASN A 67 6.82 -9.69 22.19
CA ASN A 67 5.99 -10.56 23.03
C ASN A 67 4.55 -10.05 23.04
N ARG A 68 3.59 -10.97 23.13
CA ARG A 68 2.17 -10.61 23.19
C ARG A 68 1.89 -9.72 24.40
N GLU A 69 1.33 -8.55 24.13
CA GLU A 69 0.59 -7.79 25.14
C GLU A 69 -0.87 -8.29 25.13
N SER A 70 -1.39 -8.65 26.30
CA SER A 70 -2.77 -9.11 26.46
C SER A 70 -3.74 -8.03 25.98
N GLY A 71 -4.70 -8.38 25.13
CA GLY A 71 -5.59 -7.41 24.48
C GLY A 71 -6.66 -6.83 25.42
N GLY A 72 -6.88 -5.50 25.35
CA GLY A 72 -7.95 -4.81 26.08
C GLY A 72 -7.69 -4.64 27.59
N THR A 73 -8.56 -3.85 28.26
CA THR A 73 -8.42 -3.52 29.70
C THR A 73 -8.60 -4.71 30.66
N LEU A 74 -9.15 -5.83 30.18
CA LEU A 74 -9.42 -7.04 30.99
C LEU A 74 -8.86 -8.34 30.37
N GLY A 75 -7.97 -8.23 29.37
CA GLY A 75 -7.43 -9.40 28.64
C GLY A 75 -6.79 -10.45 29.54
N TRP A 76 -6.01 -9.99 30.53
CA TRP A 76 -5.37 -10.84 31.54
C TRP A 76 -6.34 -11.77 32.29
N LEU A 77 -7.62 -11.39 32.41
CA LEU A 77 -8.64 -12.19 33.11
C LEU A 77 -9.34 -13.20 32.18
N ARG A 78 -9.45 -12.89 30.88
CA ARG A 78 -10.20 -13.71 29.90
C ARG A 78 -9.32 -14.69 29.15
N ASP A 79 -8.06 -14.33 28.91
CA ASP A 79 -7.11 -15.14 28.16
C ASP A 79 -6.96 -16.56 28.77
N PRO A 80 -6.76 -16.74 30.09
CA PRO A 80 -6.57 -18.08 30.67
C PRO A 80 -7.79 -19.01 30.50
N ILE A 81 -9.00 -18.46 30.59
CA ILE A 81 -10.26 -19.22 30.44
C ILE A 81 -10.46 -19.65 28.98
N THR A 82 -10.14 -18.75 28.05
CA THR A 82 -10.29 -19.00 26.62
C THR A 82 -9.19 -19.93 26.09
N ASP A 83 -8.02 -19.95 26.74
CA ASP A 83 -6.87 -20.80 26.39
C ASP A 83 -7.05 -22.24 26.89
N MET A 84 -7.64 -22.41 28.08
CA MET A 84 -8.04 -23.72 28.63
C MET A 84 -9.06 -24.43 27.71
N VAL A 85 -10.03 -23.68 27.17
CA VAL A 85 -11.07 -24.23 26.27
C VAL A 85 -10.51 -24.54 24.87
N ALA A 86 -9.55 -23.74 24.39
CA ALA A 86 -8.97 -23.89 23.04
C ALA A 86 -7.81 -24.90 22.95
N ARG A 87 -7.20 -25.32 24.08
CA ARG A 87 -5.92 -26.06 24.13
C ARG A 87 -4.84 -25.44 23.24
N THR A 88 -4.80 -24.12 23.22
CA THR A 88 -3.74 -23.34 22.57
C THR A 88 -3.23 -22.40 23.65
N ASP A 89 -1.97 -22.55 24.06
CA ASP A 89 -1.37 -21.58 24.96
C ASP A 89 -1.14 -20.29 24.17
N ARG A 90 -2.04 -19.31 24.32
CA ARG A 90 -1.97 -18.05 23.55
C ARG A 90 -0.97 -17.08 24.18
N SER A 91 -0.35 -17.40 25.33
CA SER A 91 0.77 -16.64 25.88
C SER A 91 1.93 -16.53 24.91
N ASP A 92 2.10 -17.53 24.05
CA ASP A 92 3.30 -17.67 23.23
C ASP A 92 3.23 -16.92 21.90
N TRP A 93 2.08 -16.33 21.57
CA TRP A 93 1.92 -15.54 20.35
C TRP A 93 2.79 -14.28 20.39
N PHE A 94 3.03 -13.70 19.23
CA PHE A 94 3.75 -12.42 19.11
C PHE A 94 2.80 -11.31 18.66
N SER A 95 3.00 -10.11 19.19
CA SER A 95 2.36 -8.89 18.71
C SER A 95 3.12 -8.32 17.51
N LEU A 96 2.38 -7.82 16.52
CA LEU A 96 2.93 -7.17 15.33
C LEU A 96 2.54 -5.69 15.35
N TYR A 97 3.48 -4.83 15.76
CA TYR A 97 3.26 -3.37 15.79
C TYR A 97 3.81 -2.75 14.53
N ARG A 98 3.00 -1.95 13.84
CA ARG A 98 3.39 -1.37 12.57
C ARG A 98 4.40 -0.23 12.80
N ASP A 99 5.39 -0.14 11.94
CA ASP A 99 6.32 1.00 11.89
C ASP A 99 5.71 2.10 11.00
N ASP A 100 4.70 2.78 11.52
CA ASP A 100 4.02 3.90 10.84
C ASP A 100 4.12 5.24 11.60
N GLY A 101 5.00 5.30 12.61
CA GLY A 101 5.23 6.46 13.45
C GLY A 101 4.43 6.46 14.76
N GLU A 102 3.39 5.63 14.88
CA GLU A 102 2.70 5.34 16.14
C GLU A 102 3.00 3.89 16.55
N ILE A 103 3.78 3.70 17.62
CA ILE A 103 4.15 2.36 18.09
C ILE A 103 3.05 1.82 19.02
N ASP A 104 1.97 1.32 18.43
CA ASP A 104 0.85 0.74 19.15
C ASP A 104 0.25 -0.48 18.43
N ASP A 105 -0.81 -1.03 19.02
CA ASP A 105 -1.51 -2.21 18.50
C ASP A 105 -2.62 -1.86 17.49
N ARG A 106 -2.62 -0.64 16.94
CA ARG A 106 -3.61 -0.18 15.96
C ARG A 106 -2.88 0.46 14.77
N THR A 107 -3.58 0.63 13.68
CA THR A 107 -3.10 1.39 12.52
C THR A 107 -4.29 1.81 11.69
N ILE A 108 -4.12 2.88 10.90
CA ILE A 108 -5.17 3.39 10.00
C ILE A 108 -4.69 3.18 8.57
N ILE A 109 -5.42 2.37 7.81
CA ILE A 109 -5.16 2.12 6.39
C ILE A 109 -6.37 2.57 5.59
N ASN A 110 -6.19 3.54 4.69
CA ASN A 110 -7.29 4.06 3.85
C ASN A 110 -8.54 4.45 4.67
N ASN A 111 -8.36 5.20 5.77
CA ASN A 111 -9.43 5.57 6.71
C ASN A 111 -10.09 4.40 7.49
N VAL A 112 -9.57 3.18 7.38
CA VAL A 112 -10.04 2.02 8.13
C VAL A 112 -9.09 1.73 9.29
N VAL A 113 -9.63 1.70 10.51
CA VAL A 113 -8.89 1.28 11.71
C VAL A 113 -8.72 -0.23 11.68
N ARG A 114 -7.47 -0.69 11.76
CA ARG A 114 -7.08 -2.09 11.94
C ARG A 114 -6.28 -2.21 13.25
N GLN A 115 -6.35 -3.34 13.94
CA GLN A 115 -5.69 -3.49 15.24
C GLN A 115 -5.44 -4.95 15.60
N SER A 116 -4.65 -5.16 16.65
CA SER A 116 -4.42 -6.45 17.30
C SER A 116 -3.85 -7.53 16.39
N PHE A 117 -2.91 -7.13 15.54
CA PHE A 117 -2.20 -8.05 14.67
C PHE A 117 -1.26 -8.95 15.44
N ARG A 118 -1.30 -10.24 15.13
CA ARG A 118 -0.50 -11.26 15.80
C ARG A 118 0.22 -12.14 14.79
N LEU A 119 1.34 -12.72 15.22
CA LEU A 119 1.96 -13.88 14.61
C LEU A 119 1.69 -15.09 15.52
N HIS A 120 1.00 -16.09 15.01
CA HIS A 120 0.53 -17.23 15.79
C HIS A 120 0.32 -18.49 14.93
N PRO A 121 0.26 -19.70 15.52
CA PRO A 121 -0.13 -20.89 14.79
C PRO A 121 -1.65 -20.91 14.58
N VAL A 122 -2.10 -21.70 13.62
CA VAL A 122 -3.51 -21.94 13.35
C VAL A 122 -4.20 -22.50 14.61
N GLY A 123 -5.23 -21.81 15.09
CA GLY A 123 -6.11 -22.29 16.15
C GLY A 123 -7.22 -23.18 15.60
N ARG A 124 -8.03 -23.81 16.47
CA ARG A 124 -9.12 -24.71 16.08
C ARG A 124 -10.11 -24.13 15.06
N SER A 125 -10.31 -22.82 15.06
CA SER A 125 -11.25 -22.13 14.18
C SER A 125 -10.65 -21.68 12.84
N GLY A 126 -9.32 -21.76 12.66
CA GLY A 126 -8.67 -21.47 11.37
C GLY A 126 -8.73 -20.03 10.86
N PHE A 127 -9.29 -19.08 11.62
CA PHE A 127 -9.47 -17.71 11.15
C PHE A 127 -8.26 -16.81 11.42
N SER A 128 -7.94 -15.96 10.44
CA SER A 128 -6.98 -14.86 10.55
C SER A 128 -7.68 -13.56 10.16
N GLU A 129 -8.05 -12.72 11.14
CA GLU A 129 -8.63 -11.39 10.87
C GLU A 129 -7.53 -10.36 10.50
N GLY A 130 -6.55 -10.80 9.71
CA GLY A 130 -5.37 -10.02 9.33
C GLY A 130 -4.10 -10.28 10.15
N CYS A 131 -4.04 -11.39 10.89
CA CYS A 131 -2.81 -11.87 11.53
C CYS A 131 -1.92 -12.60 10.51
N VAL A 132 -0.66 -12.88 10.86
CA VAL A 132 0.13 -13.91 10.17
C VAL A 132 -0.07 -15.23 10.91
N THR A 133 -0.71 -16.19 10.25
CA THR A 133 -1.11 -17.45 10.84
C THR A 133 -0.31 -18.60 10.21
N MET A 134 0.49 -19.29 11.02
CA MET A 134 1.30 -20.43 10.60
C MET A 134 0.48 -21.72 10.64
N THR A 135 0.60 -22.58 9.64
CA THR A 135 -0.18 -23.84 9.57
C THR A 135 0.35 -24.92 10.52
N SER A 136 1.65 -24.89 10.84
CA SER A 136 2.30 -25.87 11.70
C SER A 136 2.53 -25.31 13.11
N GLY A 137 1.97 -25.98 14.12
CA GLY A 137 2.25 -25.67 15.52
C GLY A 137 3.72 -25.90 15.90
N ILE A 138 4.32 -26.98 15.40
CA ILE A 138 5.76 -27.28 15.60
C ILE A 138 6.63 -26.22 14.93
N GLY A 139 6.28 -25.82 13.71
CA GLY A 139 6.99 -24.74 13.01
C GLY A 139 6.91 -23.42 13.78
N PHE A 140 5.76 -23.13 14.39
CA PHE A 140 5.59 -21.96 15.24
C PHE A 140 6.43 -22.04 16.51
N GLU A 141 6.55 -23.21 17.14
CA GLU A 141 7.42 -23.42 18.30
C GLU A 141 8.90 -23.19 17.94
N GLN A 142 9.35 -23.71 16.80
CA GLN A 142 10.71 -23.48 16.30
C GLN A 142 10.98 -21.98 16.06
N LEU A 143 10.07 -21.29 15.38
CA LEU A 143 10.17 -19.84 15.15
C LEU A 143 10.15 -19.07 16.48
N SER A 144 9.31 -19.50 17.41
CA SER A 144 9.17 -18.90 18.74
C SER A 144 10.47 -18.97 19.55
N VAL A 145 11.13 -20.13 19.56
CA VAL A 145 12.44 -20.31 20.20
C VAL A 145 13.48 -19.43 19.52
N TYR A 146 13.52 -19.41 18.19
CA TYR A 146 14.44 -18.56 17.43
C TYR A 146 14.28 -17.08 17.79
N LEU A 147 13.07 -16.54 17.72
CA LEU A 147 12.79 -15.14 18.02
C LEU A 147 13.16 -14.78 19.47
N ARG A 148 12.77 -15.61 20.44
CA ARG A 148 13.04 -15.32 21.87
C ARG A 148 14.52 -15.42 22.25
N ASN A 149 15.32 -16.13 21.47
CA ASN A 149 16.77 -16.21 21.65
C ASN A 149 17.53 -15.02 21.06
N MET A 150 16.89 -14.17 20.25
CA MET A 150 17.51 -12.94 19.77
C MET A 150 17.81 -12.00 20.94
N GLU A 151 18.94 -11.28 20.87
CA GLU A 151 19.27 -10.24 21.84
C GLU A 151 18.13 -9.22 21.96
N GLY A 152 17.51 -8.90 20.83
CA GLY A 152 16.44 -7.94 20.70
C GLY A 152 16.95 -6.50 20.72
N ASP A 153 16.07 -5.57 20.42
CA ASP A 153 16.36 -4.14 20.52
C ASP A 153 15.15 -3.37 21.08
N ILE A 154 15.32 -2.10 21.34
CA ILE A 154 14.27 -1.21 21.88
C ILE A 154 13.71 -0.36 20.74
N ILE A 155 12.38 -0.37 20.58
CA ILE A 155 11.73 0.51 19.61
C ILE A 155 11.88 1.97 20.09
N PRO A 156 12.47 2.87 19.27
CA PRO A 156 12.63 4.27 19.63
C PRO A 156 11.29 4.92 20.01
N GLY A 157 11.29 5.69 21.11
CA GLY A 157 10.10 6.43 21.57
C GLY A 157 9.08 5.63 22.38
N SER A 158 9.04 4.29 22.30
CA SER A 158 8.11 3.47 23.11
C SER A 158 8.77 2.77 24.30
N GLY A 159 10.08 2.50 24.22
CA GLY A 159 10.79 1.71 25.24
C GLY A 159 10.47 0.21 25.22
N LYS A 160 9.64 -0.27 24.29
CA LYS A 160 9.28 -1.68 24.17
C LYS A 160 10.39 -2.48 23.49
N LYS A 161 10.67 -3.67 24.03
CA LYS A 161 11.62 -4.61 23.43
C LYS A 161 10.97 -5.38 22.27
N TYR A 162 11.65 -5.45 21.14
CA TYR A 162 11.27 -6.29 20.00
C TYR A 162 12.38 -7.28 19.67
N PHE A 163 12.00 -8.42 19.10
CA PHE A 163 12.90 -9.53 18.78
C PHE A 163 13.18 -9.65 17.29
N GLY A 164 12.32 -9.08 16.46
CA GLY A 164 12.47 -9.12 15.03
C GLY A 164 11.65 -8.08 14.29
N ILE A 165 11.90 -8.01 12.99
CA ILE A 165 11.22 -7.15 12.03
C ILE A 165 10.56 -8.06 11.00
N LEU A 166 9.28 -7.84 10.73
CA LEU A 166 8.53 -8.47 9.67
C LEU A 166 8.22 -7.44 8.58
N ASP A 167 8.74 -7.65 7.38
CA ASP A 167 8.35 -6.89 6.19
C ASP A 167 7.24 -7.64 5.43
N VAL A 168 6.05 -7.04 5.38
CA VAL A 168 4.89 -7.54 4.64
C VAL A 168 4.86 -6.89 3.26
N ILE A 169 4.93 -7.71 2.21
CA ILE A 169 5.18 -7.26 0.85
C ILE A 169 3.92 -7.38 0.00
N ASP A 170 3.52 -6.30 -0.69
CA ASP A 170 2.58 -6.35 -1.80
C ASP A 170 3.37 -6.53 -3.11
N PRO A 171 3.33 -7.71 -3.75
CA PRO A 171 4.11 -7.95 -4.97
C PRO A 171 3.65 -7.11 -6.17
N ARG A 172 2.42 -6.56 -6.14
CA ARG A 172 1.93 -5.65 -7.19
C ARG A 172 2.50 -4.24 -7.02
N GLY A 173 2.89 -3.91 -5.79
CA GLY A 173 3.53 -2.67 -5.41
C GLY A 173 5.03 -2.87 -5.30
N GLY A 174 5.69 -3.40 -6.34
CA GLY A 174 7.15 -3.33 -6.42
C GLY A 174 7.61 -1.90 -6.13
N ASP A 175 8.75 -1.74 -5.43
CA ASP A 175 9.32 -0.51 -4.83
C ASP A 175 9.53 0.67 -5.80
N VAL A 176 8.49 1.08 -6.50
CA VAL A 176 8.43 2.26 -7.33
C VAL A 176 8.23 3.40 -6.35
N LYS A 177 9.36 4.00 -5.96
CA LYS A 177 9.41 5.16 -5.06
C LYS A 177 8.28 6.15 -5.44
N PRO A 178 7.62 6.79 -4.47
CA PRO A 178 6.45 7.64 -4.73
C PRO A 178 6.64 8.65 -5.87
N PHE A 179 7.87 9.20 -6.00
CA PHE A 179 8.23 10.10 -7.09
C PHE A 179 8.19 9.44 -8.47
N VAL A 180 8.60 8.17 -8.60
CA VAL A 180 8.58 7.44 -9.88
C VAL A 180 7.14 7.15 -10.28
N LYS A 181 6.27 6.80 -9.32
CA LYS A 181 4.84 6.60 -9.56
C LYS A 181 4.16 7.89 -10.01
N ALA A 182 4.51 9.02 -9.39
CA ALA A 182 4.04 10.34 -9.79
C ALA A 182 4.55 10.71 -11.20
N LEU A 183 5.84 10.45 -11.47
CA LEU A 183 6.45 10.71 -12.77
C LEU A 183 5.81 9.90 -13.90
N ILE A 184 5.55 8.60 -13.69
CA ILE A 184 4.86 7.74 -14.65
C ILE A 184 3.46 8.30 -14.98
N LYS A 185 2.71 8.75 -13.96
CA LYS A 185 1.39 9.35 -14.17
C LYS A 185 1.48 10.66 -14.96
N ILE A 186 2.44 11.53 -14.64
CA ILE A 186 2.66 12.78 -15.37
C ILE A 186 3.01 12.49 -16.84
N ILE A 187 3.92 11.53 -17.08
CA ILE A 187 4.31 11.12 -18.44
C ILE A 187 3.09 10.60 -19.21
N ALA A 188 2.26 9.74 -18.60
CA ALA A 188 1.07 9.21 -19.25
C ALA A 188 0.07 10.31 -19.64
N VAL A 189 -0.16 11.29 -18.76
CA VAL A 189 -1.00 12.46 -19.04
C VAL A 189 -0.43 13.28 -20.19
N CYS A 190 0.88 13.57 -20.18
CA CYS A 190 1.54 14.32 -21.24
C CYS A 190 1.43 13.60 -22.59
N VAL A 191 1.70 12.29 -22.64
CA VAL A 191 1.60 11.49 -23.86
C VAL A 191 0.18 11.50 -24.41
N ALA A 192 -0.82 11.26 -23.57
CA ALA A 192 -2.22 11.30 -23.99
C ALA A 192 -2.65 12.68 -24.50
N ALA A 193 -2.21 13.75 -23.85
CA ALA A 193 -2.48 15.12 -24.28
C ALA A 193 -1.81 15.46 -25.63
N ILE A 194 -0.58 14.98 -25.86
CA ILE A 194 0.11 15.14 -27.14
C ILE A 194 -0.64 14.42 -28.26
N PHE A 195 -1.09 13.18 -28.03
CA PHE A 195 -1.89 12.44 -29.01
C PHE A 195 -3.22 13.13 -29.30
N LEU A 196 -3.91 13.63 -28.27
CA LEU A 196 -5.15 14.38 -28.42
C LEU A 196 -4.93 15.67 -29.22
N ALA A 197 -3.92 16.46 -28.87
CA ALA A 197 -3.59 17.69 -29.58
C ALA A 197 -3.26 17.42 -31.05
N ARG A 198 -2.45 16.39 -31.34
CA ARG A 198 -2.14 15.98 -32.72
C ARG A 198 -3.39 15.56 -33.48
N TYR A 199 -4.30 14.82 -32.85
CA TYR A 199 -5.56 14.42 -33.47
C TYR A 199 -6.46 15.64 -33.76
N LEU A 200 -6.61 16.57 -32.82
CA LEU A 200 -7.44 17.77 -32.98
C LEU A 200 -6.93 18.70 -34.09
N VAL A 201 -5.62 18.88 -34.19
CA VAL A 201 -5.00 19.67 -35.26
C VAL A 201 -5.11 18.93 -36.60
N GLY A 202 -4.73 17.65 -36.64
CA GLY A 202 -4.68 16.85 -37.87
C GLY A 202 -6.05 16.49 -38.48
N SER A 203 -7.10 16.44 -37.65
CA SER A 203 -8.48 16.19 -38.11
C SER A 203 -9.13 17.42 -38.76
N GLY A 204 -8.50 18.60 -38.69
CA GLY A 204 -9.07 19.85 -39.17
C GLY A 204 -10.13 20.46 -38.24
N LEU A 205 -10.42 19.84 -37.09
CA LEU A 205 -11.42 20.31 -36.14
C LEU A 205 -11.05 21.68 -35.55
N VAL A 206 -9.77 21.85 -35.20
CA VAL A 206 -9.23 23.15 -34.73
C VAL A 206 -9.41 24.21 -35.81
N ARG A 207 -9.07 23.90 -37.06
CA ARG A 207 -9.20 24.84 -38.18
C ARG A 207 -10.66 25.22 -38.46
N SER A 208 -11.56 24.25 -38.39
CA SER A 208 -13.01 24.49 -38.50
C SER A 208 -13.50 25.43 -37.39
N GLY A 209 -13.07 25.21 -36.15
CA GLY A 209 -13.41 26.08 -35.02
C GLY A 209 -12.89 27.50 -35.18
N LEU A 210 -11.63 27.66 -35.61
CA LEU A 210 -11.00 28.97 -35.85
C LEU A 210 -11.71 29.78 -36.95
N ASN A 211 -12.32 29.13 -37.94
CA ASN A 211 -13.06 29.80 -39.01
C ASN A 211 -14.44 30.35 -38.57
N THR A 212 -14.87 30.08 -37.33
CA THR A 212 -16.10 30.67 -36.79
C THR A 212 -15.85 32.09 -36.31
N SER A 213 -16.88 32.95 -36.31
CA SER A 213 -16.77 34.33 -35.80
C SER A 213 -16.25 34.39 -34.35
N PHE A 214 -16.63 33.41 -33.53
CA PHE A 214 -16.11 33.29 -32.16
C PHE A 214 -14.65 32.83 -32.13
N GLY A 215 -14.31 31.79 -32.90
CA GLY A 215 -12.95 31.25 -32.95
C GLY A 215 -11.93 32.27 -33.48
N ASP A 216 -12.29 33.04 -34.50
CA ASP A 216 -11.46 34.09 -35.08
C ASP A 216 -11.19 35.23 -34.07
N SER A 217 -12.21 35.61 -33.30
CA SER A 217 -12.08 36.61 -32.23
C SER A 217 -11.13 36.13 -31.13
N VAL A 218 -11.27 34.87 -30.68
CA VAL A 218 -10.39 34.26 -29.68
C VAL A 218 -8.95 34.14 -30.18
N TYR A 219 -8.78 33.74 -31.44
CA TYR A 219 -7.48 33.62 -32.08
C TYR A 219 -6.76 34.97 -32.17
N THR A 220 -7.46 36.00 -32.62
CA THR A 220 -6.91 37.36 -32.72
C THR A 220 -6.50 37.88 -31.35
N TYR A 221 -7.36 37.71 -30.33
CA TYR A 221 -7.02 38.07 -28.95
C TYR A 221 -5.76 37.37 -28.44
N LEU A 222 -5.63 36.06 -28.64
CA LEU A 222 -4.46 35.31 -28.18
C LEU A 222 -3.20 35.73 -28.94
N ARG A 223 -3.30 35.96 -30.25
CA ARG A 223 -2.19 36.42 -31.09
C ARG A 223 -1.67 37.78 -30.63
N ASP A 224 -2.56 38.70 -30.31
CA ASP A 224 -2.22 40.03 -29.82
C ASP A 224 -1.65 39.96 -28.39
N PHE A 225 -2.25 39.14 -27.51
CA PHE A 225 -1.77 38.93 -26.13
C PHE A 225 -0.33 38.40 -26.08
N PHE A 226 0.01 37.44 -26.95
CA PHE A 226 1.37 36.88 -27.04
C PHE A 226 2.30 37.64 -27.99
N ASN A 227 1.84 38.77 -28.57
CA ASN A 227 2.60 39.59 -29.53
C ASN A 227 3.22 38.78 -30.69
N VAL A 228 2.42 37.86 -31.27
CA VAL A 228 2.88 36.92 -32.29
C VAL A 228 2.78 37.54 -33.68
N ASN A 229 3.94 37.78 -34.30
CA ASN A 229 4.05 38.34 -35.65
C ASN A 229 4.55 37.28 -36.65
N GLY A 230 3.92 37.22 -37.83
CA GLY A 230 4.25 36.26 -38.90
C GLY A 230 3.42 34.96 -38.86
N SER A 231 3.24 34.33 -40.02
CA SER A 231 2.36 33.16 -40.20
C SER A 231 2.89 31.90 -39.49
N GLU A 232 4.20 31.64 -39.53
CA GLU A 232 4.82 30.46 -38.89
C GLU A 232 4.69 30.50 -37.36
N ASN A 233 4.93 31.67 -36.76
CA ASN A 233 4.76 31.87 -35.32
C ASN A 233 3.29 31.75 -34.91
N SER A 234 2.36 32.05 -35.81
CA SER A 234 0.92 31.97 -35.56
C SER A 234 0.38 30.52 -35.59
N GLU A 235 0.89 29.66 -36.47
CA GLU A 235 0.57 28.22 -36.44
C GLU A 235 1.15 27.55 -35.18
N THR A 236 2.36 27.96 -34.80
CA THR A 236 3.03 27.51 -33.58
C THR A 236 2.20 27.88 -32.34
N LEU A 237 1.65 29.09 -32.29
CA LEU A 237 0.74 29.52 -31.23
C LEU A 237 -0.49 28.62 -31.11
N VAL A 238 -1.13 28.27 -32.23
CA VAL A 238 -2.30 27.38 -32.24
C VAL A 238 -1.94 26.01 -31.67
N VAL A 239 -0.81 25.43 -32.09
CA VAL A 239 -0.35 24.12 -31.57
C VAL A 239 -0.10 24.18 -30.06
N PHE A 240 0.55 25.23 -29.56
CA PHE A 240 0.80 25.40 -28.13
C PHE A 240 -0.49 25.56 -27.31
N VAL A 241 -1.44 26.37 -27.79
CA VAL A 241 -2.74 26.57 -27.12
C VAL A 241 -3.54 25.27 -27.08
N VAL A 242 -3.59 24.52 -28.19
CA VAL A 242 -4.29 23.24 -28.27
C VAL A 242 -3.63 22.19 -27.37
N LEU A 243 -2.30 22.16 -27.30
CA LEU A 243 -1.57 21.26 -26.40
C LEU A 243 -1.85 21.61 -24.93
N GLY A 244 -1.81 22.89 -24.56
CA GLY A 244 -2.14 23.35 -23.21
C GLY A 244 -3.56 22.99 -22.80
N ALA A 245 -4.54 23.24 -23.69
CA ALA A 245 -5.92 22.87 -23.46
C ALA A 245 -6.11 21.34 -23.33
N SER A 246 -5.42 20.56 -24.17
CA SER A 246 -5.43 19.10 -24.12
C SER A 246 -4.84 18.56 -22.82
N LEU A 247 -3.76 19.17 -22.31
CA LEU A 247 -3.16 18.82 -21.02
C LEU A 247 -4.14 19.05 -19.87
N VAL A 248 -4.78 20.24 -19.83
CA VAL A 248 -5.78 20.57 -18.80
C VAL A 248 -6.96 19.61 -18.86
N PHE A 249 -7.46 19.33 -20.06
CA PHE A 249 -8.58 18.41 -20.25
C PHE A 249 -8.24 16.99 -19.78
N VAL A 250 -7.13 16.41 -20.26
CA VAL A 250 -6.73 15.04 -19.90
C VAL A 250 -6.43 14.93 -18.41
N ALA A 251 -5.75 15.91 -17.81
CA ALA A 251 -5.48 15.92 -16.37
C ALA A 251 -6.79 16.00 -15.56
N GLY A 252 -7.71 16.88 -15.96
CA GLY A 252 -9.01 17.02 -15.32
C GLY A 252 -9.86 15.75 -15.43
N SER A 253 -9.91 15.14 -16.61
CA SER A 253 -10.60 13.85 -16.84
C SER A 253 -9.99 12.73 -16.01
N ALA A 254 -8.66 12.60 -15.99
CA ALA A 254 -7.97 11.59 -15.19
C ALA A 254 -8.23 11.76 -13.68
N PHE A 255 -8.23 13.00 -13.19
CA PHE A 255 -8.56 13.32 -11.80
C PHE A 255 -10.01 12.96 -11.47
N LEU A 256 -10.97 13.39 -12.30
CA LEU A 256 -12.39 13.09 -12.08
C LEU A 256 -12.65 11.57 -12.10
N LEU A 257 -12.06 10.86 -13.05
CA LEU A 257 -12.20 9.41 -13.19
C LEU A 257 -11.61 8.69 -11.97
N SER A 258 -10.47 9.18 -11.44
CA SER A 258 -9.90 8.64 -10.20
C SER A 258 -10.83 8.80 -9.00
N LYS A 259 -11.54 9.94 -8.90
CA LYS A 259 -12.49 10.23 -7.83
C LYS A 259 -13.79 9.42 -7.95
N ILE A 260 -14.25 9.17 -9.17
CA ILE A 260 -15.41 8.32 -9.43
C ILE A 260 -15.08 6.88 -9.05
N LEU A 261 -13.94 6.35 -9.52
CA LEU A 261 -13.52 5.00 -9.19
C LEU A 261 -13.31 4.85 -7.67
N SER A 262 -12.69 5.81 -6.98
CA SER A 262 -12.55 5.75 -5.53
C SER A 262 -13.91 5.70 -4.82
N ASN A 263 -14.91 6.43 -5.28
CA ASN A 263 -16.24 6.40 -4.67
C ASN A 263 -17.00 5.08 -4.92
N ILE A 264 -16.77 4.44 -6.08
CA ILE A 264 -17.41 3.16 -6.42
C ILE A 264 -16.77 2.00 -5.63
N PHE A 265 -15.44 2.00 -5.47
CA PHE A 265 -14.70 0.96 -4.77
C PHE A 265 -14.64 1.15 -3.23
N GLN A 266 -15.31 2.18 -2.69
CA GLN A 266 -15.45 2.42 -1.24
C GLN A 266 -16.89 2.17 -0.74
N LYS A 267 -17.75 1.56 -1.56
CA LYS A 267 -19.13 1.21 -1.22
C LYS A 267 -19.31 -0.30 -1.36
#